data_AF-A0A4R0I0K6-F1
#
_entry.id   AF-A0A4R0I0K6-F1
#
_cell.length_a   1.000
_cell.length_b   1.000
_cell.length_c   1.000
_cell.angle_alpha   90.00
_cell.angle_beta   90.00
_cell.angle_gamma   90.00
#
_symmetry.space_group_name_H-M   'P 1'
#
loop_
_entity.id
_entity.type
_entity.pdbx_description
1 polymer ?
#
loop_
_entity_poly.entity_id
_entity_poly.type
_entity_poly.pdbx_seq_one_letter_code
_entity_poly.pdbx_strand_id
1 'polypeptide(L)'
;MPYNTDIGQMLDADPFELAGSIFGAVFAGVAIGDQTAYGRVRKQLRARFGNPRWSDPHSGVYDAVALQTTLVWERALVATRAHSGVLVLLPRGTRLLAAPDPVAALREFL
;
A
#
# COMPACT_ATOMS: atom_id res chain seq x y z
N MET A 1 20.14 11.19 8.40
CA MET A 1 19.15 11.83 7.51
C MET A 1 18.21 12.66 8.36
N PRO A 2 17.82 13.88 7.94
CA PRO A 2 16.84 14.67 8.69
C PRO A 2 15.52 13.90 8.76
N TYR A 3 14.90 13.88 9.94
CA TYR A 3 13.57 13.33 10.18
C TYR A 3 12.53 14.34 9.67
N ASN A 4 12.50 14.57 8.36
CA ASN A 4 11.50 15.44 7.76
C ASN A 4 10.34 14.55 7.30
N THR A 5 9.22 14.65 7.99
CA THR A 5 8.04 13.81 7.74
C THR A 5 6.94 14.74 7.27
N ASP A 6 6.39 14.49 6.07
CA ASP A 6 5.30 15.30 5.53
C ASP A 6 3.96 14.63 5.79
N ILE A 7 3.55 14.66 7.07
CA ILE A 7 2.29 14.05 7.52
C ILE A 7 1.09 14.75 6.88
N GLY A 8 1.16 16.07 6.67
CA GLY A 8 0.10 16.84 6.02
C GLY A 8 -0.15 16.33 4.60
N GLN A 9 0.91 16.25 3.80
CA GLN A 9 0.81 15.71 2.44
C GLN A 9 0.31 14.26 2.40
N MET A 10 0.71 13.43 3.38
CA MET A 10 0.23 12.04 3.44
C MET A 10 -1.27 11.95 3.75
N LEU A 11 -1.80 12.84 4.59
CA LEU A 11 -3.23 12.89 4.92
C LEU A 11 -4.07 13.50 3.79
N ASP A 12 -3.51 14.44 3.03
CA ASP A 12 -4.17 15.08 1.89
C ASP A 12 -4.14 14.22 0.61
N ALA A 13 -3.29 13.19 0.57
CA ALA A 13 -3.16 12.31 -0.58
C ALA A 13 -4.43 11.49 -0.83
N ASP A 14 -4.82 11.36 -2.11
CA ASP A 14 -5.96 10.53 -2.50
C ASP A 14 -5.68 9.06 -2.12
N PRO A 15 -6.55 8.43 -1.29
CA PRO A 15 -6.41 7.03 -0.91
C PRO A 15 -6.34 6.06 -2.11
N PHE A 16 -7.04 6.35 -3.21
CA PHE A 16 -7.02 5.52 -4.41
C PHE A 16 -5.73 5.69 -5.21
N GLU A 17 -5.20 6.92 -5.28
CA GLU A 17 -3.92 7.19 -5.91
C GLU A 17 -2.79 6.49 -5.13
N LEU A 18 -2.81 6.59 -3.80
CA LEU A 18 -1.88 5.86 -2.93
C LEU A 18 -1.99 4.35 -3.14
N ALA A 19 -3.21 3.81 -3.07
CA ALA A 19 -3.44 2.38 -3.22
C ALA A 19 -3.01 1.85 -4.60
N GLY A 20 -3.34 2.56 -5.68
CA GLY A 20 -2.94 2.18 -7.03
C GLY A 20 -1.43 2.28 -7.25
N SER A 21 -0.83 3.41 -6.87
CA SER A 21 0.61 3.66 -7.07
C SER A 21 1.51 2.72 -6.24
N ILE A 22 1.08 2.32 -5.05
CA ILE A 22 1.85 1.43 -4.16
C ILE A 22 1.67 -0.05 -4.53
N PHE A 23 0.58 -0.41 -5.23
CA PHE A 23 0.24 -1.79 -5.53
C PHE A 23 1.37 -2.56 -6.22
N GLY A 24 1.91 -1.98 -7.30
CA GLY A 24 3.00 -2.61 -8.06
C GLY A 24 4.26 -2.84 -7.21
N ALA A 25 4.62 -1.87 -6.37
CA ALA A 25 5.79 -1.97 -5.50
C ALA A 25 5.65 -3.06 -4.41
N VAL A 26 4.41 -3.34 -3.97
CA VAL A 26 4.15 -4.37 -2.96
C VAL A 26 4.13 -5.77 -3.57
N PHE A 27 3.54 -5.92 -4.76
CA PHE A 27 3.25 -7.21 -5.39
C PHE A 27 4.16 -7.58 -6.58
N ALA A 28 5.13 -6.74 -6.97
CA ALA A 28 6.14 -7.11 -7.95
C ALA A 28 6.99 -8.31 -7.44
N GLY A 29 7.13 -9.34 -8.27
CA GLY A 29 7.98 -10.51 -8.00
C GLY A 29 7.42 -11.49 -6.97
N VAL A 30 6.15 -11.90 -7.13
CA VAL A 30 5.33 -12.68 -6.18
C VAL A 30 6.03 -13.91 -5.58
N ALA A 31 6.75 -13.66 -4.49
CA ALA A 31 7.03 -14.56 -3.38
C ALA A 31 7.08 -13.67 -2.13
N ILE A 32 5.91 -13.32 -1.60
CA ILE A 32 5.83 -12.53 -0.37
C ILE A 32 5.92 -13.52 0.80
N GLY A 33 7.12 -13.67 1.36
CA GLY A 33 7.38 -14.44 2.58
C GLY A 33 6.87 -13.73 3.84
N ASP A 34 7.45 -14.02 5.01
CA ASP A 34 7.02 -13.56 6.36
C ASP A 34 6.73 -12.05 6.53
N GLN A 35 7.13 -11.20 5.58
CA GLN A 35 6.72 -9.80 5.53
C GLN A 35 5.34 -9.65 4.89
N THR A 36 4.33 -9.42 5.73
CA THR A 36 2.96 -9.08 5.29
C THR A 36 2.95 -7.85 4.37
N ALA A 37 1.97 -7.77 3.45
CA ALA A 37 1.75 -6.60 2.57
C ALA A 37 1.76 -5.30 3.37
N TYR A 38 1.19 -5.33 4.58
CA TYR A 38 1.14 -4.21 5.49
C TYR A 38 2.53 -3.62 5.81
N GLY A 39 3.53 -4.47 6.09
CA GLY A 39 4.90 -4.03 6.32
C GLY A 39 5.53 -3.38 5.09
N ARG A 40 5.23 -3.90 3.89
CA ARG A 40 5.70 -3.32 2.63
C ARG A 40 5.00 -1.99 2.32
N VAL A 41 3.70 -1.86 2.56
CA VAL A 41 2.97 -0.60 2.43
C VAL A 41 3.58 0.46 3.33
N ARG A 42 3.82 0.16 4.61
CA ARG A 42 4.50 1.09 5.53
C ARG A 42 5.88 1.51 5.04
N LYS A 43 6.65 0.57 4.46
CA LYS A 43 7.95 0.88 3.87
C LYS A 43 7.81 1.86 2.70
N GLN A 44 6.82 1.68 1.82
CA GLN A 44 6.58 2.58 0.70
C GLN A 44 6.09 3.96 1.16
N LEU A 45 5.19 4.02 2.15
CA LEU A 45 4.74 5.28 2.74
C LEU A 45 5.92 6.04 3.35
N ARG A 46 6.82 5.36 4.08
CA ARG A 46 8.03 5.99 4.65
C ARG A 46 9.02 6.45 3.59
N ALA A 47 9.11 5.73 2.48
CA ALA A 47 9.94 6.14 1.35
C ALA A 47 9.39 7.38 0.65
N ARG A 48 8.05 7.51 0.57
CA ARG A 48 7.37 8.65 -0.07
C ARG A 48 7.27 9.89 0.82
N PHE A 49 6.91 9.72 2.09
CA PHE A 49 6.56 10.82 3.02
C PHE A 49 7.58 11.04 4.14
N GLY A 50 8.68 10.30 4.14
CA GLY A 50 9.72 10.36 5.16
C GLY A 50 9.51 9.38 6.31
N ASN A 51 10.53 9.24 7.15
CA ASN A 51 10.48 8.31 8.28
C ASN A 51 10.35 9.09 9.59
N PRO A 52 9.22 8.96 10.33
CA PRO A 52 9.07 9.65 11.59
C PRO A 52 10.05 9.11 12.63
N ARG A 53 10.36 9.93 13.64
CA ARG A 53 11.03 9.42 14.84
C ARG A 53 10.08 8.45 15.54
N TRP A 54 10.63 7.43 16.22
CA TRP A 54 9.80 6.47 16.97
C TRP A 54 9.01 7.13 18.11
N SER A 55 9.50 8.27 18.62
CA SER A 55 8.83 9.10 19.62
C SER A 55 7.80 10.07 19.03
N ASP A 56 7.59 10.06 17.70
CA ASP A 56 6.69 10.98 17.03
C ASP A 56 5.23 10.55 17.30
N PRO A 57 4.40 11.42 17.90
CA PRO A 57 2.99 11.11 18.16
C PRO A 57 2.20 10.81 16.88
N HIS A 58 2.67 11.28 15.71
CA HIS A 58 2.04 11.04 14.41
C HIS A 58 2.45 9.72 13.75
N SER A 59 3.27 8.90 14.42
CA SER A 59 3.66 7.57 13.91
C SER A 59 2.46 6.67 13.60
N GLY A 60 1.35 6.82 14.33
CA GLY A 60 0.10 6.08 14.09
C GLY A 60 -0.61 6.43 12.76
N VAL A 61 -0.30 7.58 12.15
CA VAL A 61 -0.89 7.97 10.86
C VAL A 61 -0.43 7.02 9.75
N TYR A 62 0.82 6.55 9.78
CA TYR A 62 1.31 5.56 8.82
C TYR A 62 0.55 4.25 8.89
N ASP A 63 0.17 3.84 10.09
CA ASP A 63 -0.59 2.62 10.32
C ASP A 63 -2.02 2.77 9.81
N ALA A 64 -2.66 3.93 10.06
CA ALA A 64 -3.98 4.25 9.52
C ALA A 64 -4.00 4.27 7.98
N VAL A 65 -3.03 4.95 7.34
CA VAL A 65 -2.93 5.04 5.88
C VAL A 65 -2.59 3.68 5.25
N ALA A 66 -1.74 2.89 5.90
CA ALA A 66 -1.43 1.53 5.44
C ALA A 66 -2.67 0.62 5.52
N LEU A 67 -3.45 0.73 6.59
CA LEU A 67 -4.71 0.00 6.74
C LEU A 67 -5.72 0.43 5.67
N GLN A 68 -5.91 1.74 5.46
CA GLN A 68 -6.82 2.27 4.44
C GLN A 68 -6.43 1.78 3.04
N THR A 69 -5.14 1.82 2.70
CA THR A 69 -4.60 1.29 1.45
C THR A 69 -4.97 -0.19 1.27
N THR A 70 -4.78 -0.99 2.32
CA THR A 70 -5.09 -2.43 2.29
C THR A 70 -6.60 -2.66 2.12
N LEU A 71 -7.44 -1.89 2.81
CA LEU A 71 -8.89 -1.98 2.70
C LEU A 71 -9.41 -1.63 1.30
N VAL A 72 -8.79 -0.66 0.61
CA VAL A 72 -9.11 -0.36 -0.80
C VAL A 72 -8.85 -1.57 -1.69
N TRP A 73 -7.72 -2.26 -1.51
CA TRP A 73 -7.40 -3.47 -2.28
C TRP A 73 -8.35 -4.64 -2.00
N GLU A 74 -8.71 -4.84 -0.73
CA GLU A 74 -9.71 -5.84 -0.34
C GLU A 74 -11.07 -5.52 -0.97
N ARG A 75 -11.50 -4.27 -0.93
CA ARG A 75 -12.77 -3.83 -1.55
C ARG A 75 -12.79 -4.06 -3.06
N ALA A 76 -11.68 -3.79 -3.75
CA ALA A 76 -11.53 -4.03 -5.19
C ALA A 76 -11.37 -5.52 -5.55
N LEU A 77 -11.18 -6.40 -4.55
CA LEU A 77 -10.90 -7.82 -4.71
C LEU A 77 -9.63 -8.07 -5.54
N VAL A 78 -8.59 -7.26 -5.34
CA VAL A 78 -7.31 -7.34 -6.07
C VAL A 78 -6.19 -8.01 -5.26
N ALA A 79 -6.27 -7.99 -3.94
CA ALA A 79 -5.40 -8.75 -3.05
C ALA A 79 -6.16 -9.98 -2.50
N THR A 80 -5.47 -11.09 -2.20
CA THR A 80 -6.09 -12.23 -1.50
C THR A 80 -5.70 -12.31 -0.04
N ARG A 81 -6.62 -12.89 0.73
CA ARG A 81 -6.46 -13.32 2.12
C ARG A 81 -5.26 -14.27 2.23
N ALA A 82 -4.44 -14.07 3.26
CA ALA A 82 -3.27 -14.87 3.54
C ALA A 82 -3.61 -16.37 3.51
N HIS A 83 -2.97 -17.12 2.61
CA HIS A 83 -2.97 -18.58 2.66
C HIS A 83 -1.57 -19.02 3.08
N SER A 84 -1.45 -19.61 4.27
CA SER A 84 -0.18 -20.10 4.82
C SER A 84 0.92 -19.04 4.89
N GLY A 85 0.57 -17.78 5.20
CA GLY A 85 1.51 -16.67 5.33
C GLY A 85 1.99 -16.05 4.01
N VAL A 86 1.61 -16.64 2.86
CA VAL A 86 1.95 -16.11 1.55
C VAL A 86 0.79 -15.30 1.00
N LEU A 87 1.10 -14.09 0.53
CA LEU A 87 0.16 -13.29 -0.23
C LEU A 87 0.12 -13.78 -1.67
N VAL A 88 -1.06 -14.23 -2.07
CA VAL A 88 -1.36 -14.55 -3.46
C VAL A 88 -1.98 -13.29 -4.11
N LEU A 89 -2.01 -13.23 -5.43
CA LEU A 89 -2.69 -12.17 -6.17
C LEU A 89 -3.96 -12.76 -6.79
N LEU A 90 -5.10 -12.09 -6.61
CA LEU A 90 -6.34 -12.52 -7.29
C LEU A 90 -6.26 -12.21 -8.80
N PRO A 91 -7.08 -12.83 -9.66
CA PRO A 91 -7.07 -12.53 -11.09
C PRO A 91 -7.24 -11.04 -11.42
N ARG A 92 -8.05 -10.31 -10.63
CA ARG A 92 -8.17 -8.84 -10.75
C ARG A 92 -6.88 -8.12 -10.36
N GLY A 93 -6.20 -8.59 -9.31
CA GLY A 93 -4.88 -8.09 -8.95
C GLY A 93 -3.84 -8.33 -10.04
N THR A 94 -3.88 -9.47 -10.73
CA THR A 94 -2.97 -9.71 -11.87
C THR A 94 -3.23 -8.72 -13.00
N ARG A 95 -4.51 -8.41 -13.29
CA ARG A 95 -4.87 -7.38 -14.25
C ARG A 95 -4.42 -5.99 -13.80
N LEU A 96 -4.59 -5.67 -12.52
CA LEU A 96 -4.14 -4.42 -11.94
C LEU A 96 -2.61 -4.26 -12.03
N LEU A 97 -1.86 -5.33 -11.72
CA LEU A 97 -0.40 -5.33 -11.77
C LEU A 97 0.14 -5.15 -13.19
N ALA A 98 -0.58 -5.65 -14.19
CA ALA A 98 -0.24 -5.49 -15.60
C ALA A 98 -0.79 -4.20 -16.22
N ALA A 99 -1.58 -3.40 -15.50
CA ALA A 99 -2.21 -2.21 -16.02
C ALA A 99 -1.17 -1.11 -16.27
N PRO A 100 -1.21 -0.42 -17.43
CA PRO A 100 -0.37 0.75 -17.69
C PRO A 100 -0.61 1.89 -16.71
N ASP A 101 -1.87 2.03 -16.27
CA ASP A 101 -2.29 2.95 -15.21
C ASP A 101 -3.00 2.17 -14.09
N PRO A 102 -2.26 1.81 -13.02
CA PRO A 102 -2.84 1.11 -11.88
C PRO A 102 -3.88 1.92 -11.12
N VAL A 103 -3.82 3.26 -11.13
CA VAL A 103 -4.79 4.09 -10.40
C VAL A 103 -6.13 4.07 -11.12
N ALA A 104 -6.12 4.27 -12.45
CA ALA A 104 -7.31 4.16 -13.27
C ALA A 104 -7.94 2.76 -13.18
N ALA A 105 -7.12 1.71 -13.38
CA ALA A 105 -7.60 0.33 -13.31
C ALA A 105 -8.16 -0.06 -11.92
N LEU A 106 -7.55 0.42 -10.83
CA LEU A 106 -8.06 0.19 -9.48
C LEU A 106 -9.43 0.84 -9.28
N ARG A 107 -9.62 2.07 -9.78
CA ARG A 107 -10.91 2.77 -9.70
C ARG A 107 -12.01 2.06 -10.49
N GLU A 108 -11.68 1.40 -11.60
CA GLU A 108 -12.64 0.58 -12.36
C GLU A 108 -13.11 -0.67 -11.63
N PHE A 109 -12.36 -1.16 -10.63
CA PHE A 109 -12.71 -2.37 -9.87
C PHE A 109 -13.58 -2.13 -8.64
N LEU A 110 -13.85 -0.88 -8.27
CA LEU A 110 -14.54 -0.44 -7.05
C LEU A 110 -16.00 -0.04 -7.28
#